data_AF-A0A7S0SSJ2-F1
#
_entry.id   AF-A0A7S0SSJ2-F1
#
_cell.length_a   1.000
_cell.length_b   1.000
_cell.length_c   1.000
_cell.angle_alpha   90.00
_cell.angle_beta   90.00
_cell.angle_gamma   90.00
#
_symmetry.space_group_name_H-M   'P 1'
#
loop_
_entity.id
_entity.type
_entity.pdbx_description
1 polymer ?
#
loop_
_entity_poly.entity_id
_entity_poly.type
_entity_poly.pdbx_seq_one_letter_code
_entity_poly.pdbx_strand_id
1 'polypeptide(L)'
;GKLIDYEIQLNVSFRNESDLVELSGLRHSGGERAVSTIMYLMALQDMTASPFRVVDEINQGMDERNERLVLDRIVQNCCTISPSGYNPQYFLVTPKLLPGLRSLENDNVTVLVIFNGPGAMIDMDISSIIKENMKKYSHLFDDIDNDSDIENDQSDDEIQIIEPV
;
A
#
# COMPACT_ATOMS: atom_id res chain seq x y z
N GLY A 1 -17.77 2.79 33.66
CA GLY A 1 -17.69 4.11 33.00
C GLY A 1 -18.66 4.14 31.85
N LYS A 2 -19.09 5.33 31.42
CA LYS A 2 -19.78 5.42 30.13
C LYS A 2 -18.70 5.38 29.05
N LEU A 3 -18.98 4.76 27.90
CA LEU A 3 -18.04 4.70 26.77
C LEU A 3 -17.59 6.08 26.26
N ILE A 4 -18.33 7.15 26.58
CA ILE A 4 -17.99 8.54 26.23
C ILE A 4 -16.73 9.08 26.92
N ASP A 5 -16.20 8.39 27.93
CA ASP A 5 -15.03 8.84 28.71
C ASP A 5 -13.70 8.27 28.16
N TYR A 6 -13.73 7.55 27.03
CA TYR A 6 -12.57 6.84 26.48
C TYR A 6 -12.27 7.28 25.05
N GLU A 7 -10.98 7.45 24.75
CA GLU A 7 -10.46 7.73 23.41
C GLU A 7 -9.29 6.79 23.07
N ILE A 8 -8.99 6.67 21.78
CA ILE A 8 -7.82 5.93 21.27
C ILE A 8 -6.79 6.96 20.82
N GLN A 9 -5.59 6.89 21.41
CA GLN A 9 -4.45 7.70 21.01
C GLN A 9 -3.42 6.82 20.30
N LEU A 10 -3.05 7.23 19.07
CA LEU A 10 -1.99 6.58 18.31
C LEU A 10 -0.67 7.29 18.61
N ASN A 11 0.30 6.58 19.18
CA ASN A 11 1.66 7.07 19.33
C ASN A 11 2.53 6.52 18.21
N VAL A 12 3.31 7.38 17.57
CA VAL A 12 4.11 7.05 16.39
C VAL A 12 5.55 7.53 16.56
N SER A 13 6.47 6.83 15.91
CA SER A 13 7.86 7.24 15.76
C SER A 13 8.28 6.86 14.35
N PHE A 14 8.83 7.83 13.61
CA PHE A 14 9.28 7.65 12.22
C PHE A 14 10.80 7.51 12.13
N ARG A 15 11.50 7.48 13.27
CA ARG A 15 12.94 7.29 13.36
C ARG A 15 13.25 6.43 14.58
N ASN A 16 14.17 5.48 14.44
CA ASN A 16 14.48 4.51 15.50
C ASN A 16 14.89 5.15 16.83
N GLU A 17 15.54 6.32 16.78
CA GLU A 17 16.03 7.01 17.98
C GLU A 17 15.09 8.12 18.49
N SER A 18 13.90 8.29 17.90
CA SER A 18 12.92 9.26 18.40
C SER A 18 11.93 8.64 19.36
N ASP A 19 11.60 9.41 20.40
CA ASP A 19 10.52 9.07 21.33
C ASP A 19 9.19 8.91 20.60
N LEU A 20 8.39 7.95 21.04
CA LEU A 20 7.00 7.80 20.64
C LEU A 20 6.21 9.06 21.00
N VAL A 21 5.53 9.63 20.01
CA VAL A 21 4.78 10.87 20.17
C VAL A 21 3.38 10.72 19.59
N GLU A 22 2.42 11.39 20.22
CA GLU A 22 1.02 11.34 19.77
C GLU A 22 0.88 11.83 18.33
N LEU A 23 0.17 11.06 17.52
CA LEU A 23 -0.10 11.35 16.11
C LEU A 23 -0.98 12.61 15.99
N SER A 24 -0.31 13.76 15.85
CA SER A 24 -0.98 15.06 15.73
C SER A 24 -0.83 15.71 14.36
N GLY A 25 -1.87 16.40 13.90
CA GLY A 25 -1.85 17.21 12.68
C GLY A 25 -0.96 18.45 12.74
N LEU A 26 -0.51 18.86 13.94
CA LEU A 26 0.42 19.97 14.11
C LEU A 26 1.89 19.56 13.91
N ARG A 27 2.19 18.28 14.09
CA ARG A 27 3.57 17.77 14.14
C ARG A 27 3.93 16.87 12.97
N HIS A 28 2.94 16.17 12.41
CA HIS A 28 3.13 15.21 11.34
C HIS A 28 2.46 15.68 10.05
N SER A 29 3.08 15.34 8.93
CA SER A 29 2.56 15.60 7.59
C SER A 29 1.25 14.84 7.33
N GLY A 30 0.52 15.27 6.28
CA GLY A 30 -0.66 14.54 5.83
C GLY A 30 -0.36 13.08 5.46
N GLY A 31 0.78 12.84 4.82
CA GLY A 31 1.20 11.50 4.41
C GLY A 31 1.55 10.60 5.59
N GLU A 32 2.35 11.08 6.55
CA GLU A 32 2.68 10.34 7.77
C GLU A 32 1.43 9.92 8.55
N ARG A 33 0.44 10.80 8.63
CA ARG A 33 -0.84 10.51 9.27
C ARG A 33 -1.64 9.45 8.52
N ALA A 34 -1.66 9.52 7.19
CA ALA A 34 -2.32 8.52 6.36
C ALA A 34 -1.66 7.14 6.54
N VAL A 35 -0.33 7.04 6.39
CA VAL A 35 0.43 5.79 6.57
C VAL A 35 0.17 5.19 7.96
N SER A 36 0.27 6.00 9.02
CA SER A 36 0.06 5.53 10.40
C SER A 36 -1.35 4.99 10.61
N THR A 37 -2.36 5.68 10.06
CA THR A 37 -3.76 5.27 10.16
C THR A 37 -3.99 3.95 9.44
N ILE A 38 -3.44 3.81 8.24
CA ILE A 38 -3.57 2.59 7.43
C ILE A 38 -2.88 1.41 8.13
N MET A 39 -1.67 1.59 8.62
CA MET A 39 -0.94 0.56 9.37
C MET A 39 -1.72 0.10 10.61
N TYR A 40 -2.30 1.03 11.36
CA TYR A 40 -3.17 0.70 12.47
C TYR A 40 -4.40 -0.11 12.05
N LEU A 41 -5.09 0.31 10.98
CA LEU A 41 -6.22 -0.43 10.44
C LEU A 41 -5.80 -1.82 9.95
N MET A 42 -4.60 -1.96 9.39
CA MET A 42 -4.03 -3.24 8.98
C MET A 42 -3.73 -4.16 10.14
N ALA A 43 -3.21 -3.64 11.27
CA ALA A 43 -3.00 -4.44 12.47
C ALA A 43 -4.31 -4.98 13.06
N LEU A 44 -5.42 -4.25 12.90
CA LEU A 44 -6.75 -4.69 13.36
C LEU A 44 -7.40 -5.74 12.45
N GLN A 45 -6.88 -5.96 11.26
CA GLN A 45 -7.52 -6.79 10.25
C GLN A 45 -7.79 -8.21 10.74
N ASP A 46 -6.87 -8.83 11.46
CA ASP A 46 -7.02 -10.19 11.99
C ASP A 46 -8.16 -10.32 13.01
N MET A 47 -8.58 -9.20 13.61
CA MET A 47 -9.70 -9.16 14.53
C MET A 47 -11.06 -8.96 13.83
N THR A 48 -11.08 -8.73 12.52
CA THR A 48 -12.30 -8.46 11.75
C THR A 48 -12.75 -9.67 10.94
N ALA A 49 -14.02 -10.06 11.07
CA ALA A 49 -14.60 -11.23 10.40
C ALA A 49 -15.21 -10.93 9.01
N SER A 50 -14.86 -9.80 8.37
CA SER A 50 -15.46 -9.41 7.10
C SER A 50 -14.88 -10.23 5.93
N PRO A 51 -15.71 -10.84 5.06
CA PRO A 51 -15.24 -11.64 3.93
C PRO A 51 -14.64 -10.86 2.78
N PHE A 52 -14.93 -9.57 2.71
CA PHE A 52 -14.26 -8.67 1.81
C PHE A 52 -14.01 -7.32 2.48
N ARG A 53 -13.03 -6.61 1.96
CA ARG A 53 -12.61 -5.29 2.40
C ARG A 53 -12.50 -4.40 1.18
N VAL A 54 -13.03 -3.19 1.30
CA VAL A 54 -12.96 -2.17 0.26
C VAL A 54 -12.12 -1.04 0.80
N VAL A 55 -11.12 -0.66 0.02
CA VAL A 55 -10.19 0.40 0.32
C VAL A 55 -10.28 1.38 -0.85
N ASP A 56 -10.66 2.61 -0.58
CA ASP A 56 -10.83 3.66 -1.59
C ASP A 56 -9.97 4.88 -1.24
N GLU A 57 -9.43 5.55 -2.25
CA GLU A 57 -8.62 6.78 -2.12
C GLU A 57 -7.47 6.69 -1.11
N ILE A 58 -6.92 5.49 -0.91
CA ILE A 58 -5.91 5.25 0.11
C ILE A 58 -4.62 6.03 -0.11
N ASN A 59 -4.38 6.49 -1.33
CA ASN A 59 -3.17 7.14 -1.79
C ASN A 59 -3.29 8.67 -1.96
N GLN A 60 -4.41 9.29 -1.57
CA GLN A 60 -4.50 10.76 -1.59
C GLN A 60 -3.73 11.39 -0.43
N GLY A 61 -2.91 12.40 -0.75
CA GLY A 61 -2.16 13.17 0.25
C GLY A 61 -0.86 12.53 0.74
N MET A 62 -0.42 11.45 0.08
CA MET A 62 0.89 10.82 0.28
C MET A 62 1.83 11.09 -0.89
N ASP A 63 3.14 11.12 -0.63
CA ASP A 63 4.16 11.06 -1.66
C ASP A 63 4.29 9.64 -2.26
N GLU A 64 5.03 9.52 -3.36
CA GLU A 64 5.19 8.26 -4.08
C GLU A 64 5.91 7.16 -3.27
N ARG A 65 6.76 7.54 -2.30
CA ARG A 65 7.48 6.56 -1.46
C ARG A 65 6.52 5.92 -0.47
N ASN A 66 5.74 6.73 0.22
CA ASN A 66 4.76 6.27 1.20
C ASN A 66 3.62 5.48 0.53
N GLU A 67 3.15 5.94 -0.63
CA GLU A 67 2.13 5.24 -1.42
C GLU A 67 2.60 3.84 -1.84
N ARG A 68 3.85 3.70 -2.33
CA ARG A 68 4.42 2.38 -2.67
C ARG A 68 4.49 1.47 -1.45
N LEU A 69 5.03 1.97 -0.33
CA LEU A 69 5.20 1.18 0.89
C LEU A 69 3.85 0.67 1.42
N VAL A 70 2.84 1.54 1.48
CA VAL A 70 1.49 1.18 1.90
C VAL A 70 0.88 0.12 0.98
N LEU A 71 0.99 0.32 -0.32
CA LEU A 71 0.43 -0.62 -1.28
C LEU A 71 1.08 -2.00 -1.17
N ASP A 72 2.41 -2.04 -1.09
CA ASP A 72 3.18 -3.28 -0.97
C ASP A 72 2.77 -4.04 0.30
N ARG A 73 2.62 -3.34 1.42
CA ARG A 73 2.16 -3.92 2.68
C ARG A 73 0.73 -4.46 2.58
N ILE A 74 -0.19 -3.73 1.96
CA ILE A 74 -1.57 -4.20 1.76
C ILE A 74 -1.54 -5.48 0.96
N VAL A 75 -0.89 -5.50 -0.20
CA VAL A 75 -0.84 -6.69 -1.05
C VAL A 75 -0.19 -7.86 -0.32
N GLN A 76 0.92 -7.63 0.40
CA GLN A 76 1.58 -8.66 1.20
C GLN A 76 0.63 -9.26 2.24
N ASN A 77 -0.10 -8.44 3.00
CA ASN A 77 -1.06 -8.91 4.00
C ASN A 77 -2.25 -9.66 3.38
N CYS A 78 -2.68 -9.28 2.17
CA CYS A 78 -3.80 -9.93 1.49
C CYS A 78 -3.40 -11.29 0.88
N CYS A 79 -2.20 -11.36 0.31
CA CYS A 79 -1.75 -12.51 -0.46
C CYS A 79 -1.00 -13.55 0.38
N THR A 80 -0.54 -13.18 1.59
CA THR A 80 0.07 -14.13 2.52
C THR A 80 -1.01 -14.97 3.19
N ILE A 81 -0.86 -16.29 3.21
CA ILE A 81 -1.82 -17.20 3.83
C ILE A 81 -1.86 -16.94 5.34
N SER A 82 -3.03 -16.52 5.84
CA SER A 82 -3.27 -16.37 7.28
C SER A 82 -3.07 -17.71 7.99
N PRO A 83 -2.52 -17.73 9.22
CA PRO A 83 -2.44 -18.96 10.03
C PRO A 83 -3.80 -19.64 10.25
N SER A 84 -4.90 -18.86 10.18
CA SER A 84 -6.27 -19.35 10.28
C SER A 84 -6.79 -20.03 9.00
N GLY A 85 -6.04 -19.95 7.90
CA GLY A 85 -6.44 -20.42 6.57
C GLY A 85 -7.47 -19.54 5.87
N TYR A 86 -7.81 -18.38 6.47
CA TYR A 86 -8.81 -17.46 5.94
C TYR A 86 -8.18 -16.13 5.53
N ASN A 87 -8.22 -15.82 4.24
CA ASN A 87 -7.82 -14.54 3.69
C ASN A 87 -9.04 -13.82 3.11
N PRO A 88 -9.40 -12.63 3.63
CA PRO A 88 -10.50 -11.86 3.08
C PRO A 88 -10.13 -11.27 1.72
N GLN A 89 -11.11 -11.10 0.83
CA GLN A 89 -10.91 -10.50 -0.48
C GLN A 89 -10.76 -8.98 -0.38
N TYR A 90 -9.80 -8.40 -1.09
CA TYR A 90 -9.61 -6.95 -1.10
C TYR A 90 -9.99 -6.34 -2.45
N PHE A 91 -10.75 -5.26 -2.36
CA PHE A 91 -11.02 -4.34 -3.46
C PHE A 91 -10.28 -3.05 -3.15
N LEU A 92 -9.19 -2.82 -3.86
CA LEU A 92 -8.48 -1.56 -3.83
C LEU A 92 -8.94 -0.70 -5.01
N VAL A 93 -9.51 0.46 -4.68
CA VAL A 93 -9.90 1.48 -5.65
C VAL A 93 -8.95 2.66 -5.47
N THR A 94 -8.27 3.01 -6.55
CA THR A 94 -7.33 4.12 -6.56
C THR A 94 -7.37 4.82 -7.91
N PRO A 95 -7.41 6.17 -7.95
CA PRO A 95 -7.30 6.92 -9.20
C PRO A 95 -5.86 7.00 -9.72
N LYS A 96 -4.87 6.59 -8.92
CA LYS A 96 -3.44 6.70 -9.24
C LYS A 96 -2.74 5.36 -9.00
N LEU A 97 -2.08 4.86 -10.04
CA LEU A 97 -1.18 3.70 -9.96
C LEU A 97 0.24 4.21 -10.19
N LEU A 98 1.14 3.90 -9.25
CA LEU A 98 2.56 4.19 -9.43
C LEU A 98 3.17 3.23 -10.48
N PRO A 99 4.16 3.68 -11.27
CA PRO A 99 4.93 2.78 -12.11
C PRO A 99 5.81 1.85 -11.26
N GLY A 100 6.08 0.65 -11.78
CA GLY A 100 7.02 -0.31 -11.18
C GLY A 100 6.55 -0.90 -9.83
N LEU A 101 5.24 -1.06 -9.63
CA LEU A 101 4.68 -1.69 -8.43
C LEU A 101 4.79 -3.22 -8.54
N ARG A 102 5.93 -3.78 -8.10
CA ARG A 102 6.21 -5.23 -8.12
C ARG A 102 5.14 -6.05 -7.40
N SER A 103 4.53 -5.51 -6.35
CA SER A 103 3.46 -6.19 -5.63
C SER A 103 2.23 -6.49 -6.51
N LEU A 104 1.98 -5.69 -7.55
CA LEU A 104 0.88 -5.96 -8.49
C LEU A 104 1.17 -7.13 -9.44
N GLU A 105 2.40 -7.64 -9.50
CA GLU A 105 2.79 -8.82 -10.30
C GLU A 105 2.45 -10.14 -9.58
N ASN A 106 1.94 -10.09 -8.34
CA ASN A 106 1.53 -11.29 -7.62
C ASN A 106 0.34 -11.98 -8.32
N ASP A 107 0.42 -13.30 -8.51
CA ASP A 107 -0.62 -14.10 -9.18
C ASP A 107 -2.01 -14.01 -8.52
N ASN A 108 -2.08 -13.65 -7.23
CA ASN A 108 -3.33 -13.48 -6.50
C ASN A 108 -3.94 -12.08 -6.65
N VAL A 109 -3.31 -11.19 -7.42
CA VAL A 109 -3.77 -9.82 -7.68
C VAL A 109 -4.37 -9.76 -9.09
N THR A 110 -5.52 -9.09 -9.20
CA THR A 110 -6.14 -8.78 -10.49
C THR A 110 -6.31 -7.27 -10.61
N VAL A 111 -5.73 -6.67 -11.64
CA VAL A 111 -5.84 -5.23 -11.91
C VAL A 111 -6.98 -4.98 -12.89
N LEU A 112 -7.94 -4.16 -12.47
CA LEU A 112 -9.06 -3.74 -13.31
C LEU A 112 -8.92 -2.26 -13.66
N VAL A 113 -8.83 -1.95 -14.95
CA VAL A 113 -8.75 -0.57 -15.45
C VAL A 113 -10.11 -0.17 -16.02
N ILE A 114 -10.72 0.87 -15.45
CA ILE A 114 -12.05 1.35 -15.83
C ILE A 114 -11.91 2.55 -16.77
N PHE A 115 -12.48 2.45 -17.96
CA PHE A 115 -12.58 3.55 -18.92
C PHE A 115 -14.00 4.09 -18.96
N ASN A 116 -14.15 5.40 -18.81
CA ASN A 116 -15.45 6.07 -18.86
C ASN A 116 -15.41 7.25 -19.85
N GLY A 117 -16.32 7.27 -20.82
CA GLY A 117 -16.48 8.39 -21.76
C GLY A 117 -17.02 7.98 -23.14
N PRO A 118 -17.53 8.94 -23.94
CA PRO A 118 -17.91 8.69 -25.33
C PRO A 118 -16.69 8.20 -26.12
N GLY A 119 -16.76 6.97 -26.64
CA GLY A 119 -15.63 6.32 -27.35
C GLY A 119 -14.82 5.30 -26.53
N ALA A 120 -15.16 5.04 -25.26
CA ALA A 120 -14.54 3.96 -24.48
C ALA A 120 -14.82 2.55 -25.06
N MET A 121 -15.81 2.43 -25.95
CA MET A 121 -16.12 1.22 -26.73
C MET A 121 -15.46 1.16 -28.11
N ILE A 122 -14.54 2.08 -28.43
CA ILE A 122 -13.69 1.90 -29.61
C ILE A 122 -12.86 0.64 -29.33
N ASP A 123 -12.79 -0.23 -30.34
CA ASP A 123 -11.98 -1.46 -30.36
C ASP A 123 -10.50 -1.09 -30.14
N MET A 124 -10.15 -0.82 -28.89
CA MET A 124 -8.81 -0.47 -28.48
C MET A 124 -8.02 -1.77 -28.48
N ASP A 125 -7.09 -1.88 -29.43
CA ASP A 125 -6.11 -2.95 -29.41
C ASP A 125 -5.11 -2.70 -28.26
N ILE A 126 -5.55 -3.03 -27.05
CA ILE A 126 -4.76 -2.92 -25.82
C ILE A 126 -3.46 -3.72 -25.96
N SER A 127 -3.49 -4.86 -26.67
CA SER A 127 -2.30 -5.68 -26.87
C SER A 127 -1.22 -4.93 -27.66
N SER A 128 -1.61 -4.19 -28.70
CA SER A 128 -0.68 -3.36 -29.46
C SER A 128 -0.17 -2.17 -28.65
N ILE A 129 -1.04 -1.49 -27.90
CA ILE A 129 -0.65 -0.37 -27.03
C ILE A 129 0.32 -0.81 -25.93
N ILE A 130 0.07 -1.96 -25.29
CA ILE A 130 0.97 -2.53 -24.28
C ILE A 130 2.33 -2.87 -24.90
N LYS A 131 2.36 -3.51 -26.07
CA LYS A 131 3.62 -3.85 -26.77
C LYS A 131 4.43 -2.61 -27.14
N GLU A 132 3.78 -1.55 -27.60
CA GLU A 132 4.46 -0.28 -27.90
C GLU A 132 5.02 0.39 -26.65
N ASN A 133 4.23 0.43 -25.56
CA ASN A 133 4.69 0.98 -24.29
C ASN A 133 5.82 0.14 -23.68
N MET A 134 5.75 -1.19 -23.71
CA MET A 134 6.84 -2.06 -23.25
C MET A 134 8.13 -1.81 -24.02
N LYS A 135 8.07 -1.65 -25.35
CA LYS A 135 9.25 -1.26 -26.16
C LYS A 135 9.77 0.12 -25.79
N LYS A 136 8.86 1.08 -25.56
CA LYS A 136 9.23 2.44 -25.21
C LYS A 136 9.95 2.50 -23.87
N TYR A 137 9.54 1.68 -22.89
CA TYR A 137 10.09 1.68 -21.54
C TYR A 137 11.08 0.54 -21.26
N SER A 138 11.44 -0.28 -22.25
CA SER A 138 12.34 -1.44 -22.06
C SER A 138 13.66 -1.05 -21.41
N HIS A 139 14.20 0.12 -21.77
CA HIS A 139 15.44 0.67 -21.23
C HIS A 139 15.38 1.02 -19.74
N LEU A 140 14.20 1.25 -19.16
CA LEU A 140 14.05 1.47 -17.71
C LEU A 140 14.05 0.17 -16.90
N PHE A 141 13.85 -0.97 -17.56
CA PHE A 141 13.88 -2.29 -16.91
C PHE A 141 15.26 -2.95 -17.03
N ASP A 142 16.07 -2.58 -18.03
CA ASP A 142 17.44 -3.06 -18.21
C ASP A 142 18.42 -2.55 -17.11
N ASP A 143 18.09 -1.44 -16.46
CA ASP A 143 18.88 -0.86 -15.35
C ASP A 143 18.59 -1.55 -14.00
N ILE A 144 17.51 -2.33 -13.89
CA ILE A 144 17.10 -2.98 -12.64
C ILE A 144 17.84 -4.32 -12.44
N ASP A 145 18.21 -5.00 -13.53
CA ASP A 145 18.93 -6.27 -13.48
C ASP A 145 20.47 -6.11 -13.32
N ASN A 146 21.00 -4.89 -13.46
CA ASN A 146 22.41 -4.59 -13.24
C ASN A 146 22.74 -4.04 -11.85
N ASP A 147 21.74 -3.78 -11.01
CA ASP A 147 21.94 -3.36 -9.62
C ASP A 147 22.06 -4.60 -8.71
N SER A 148 23.11 -5.39 -8.93
CA SER A 148 23.57 -6.41 -7.97
C SER A 148 24.23 -5.81 -6.73
N ASP A 149 24.18 -4.49 -6.55
CA ASP A 149 24.80 -3.75 -5.45
C ASP A 149 23.77 -3.26 -4.40
N ILE A 150 22.59 -3.89 -4.30
CA ILE A 150 21.73 -3.77 -3.11
C ILE A 150 22.09 -4.85 -2.09
N GLU A 151 23.38 -4.93 -1.74
CA GLU A 151 23.82 -5.45 -0.45
C GLU A 151 24.41 -4.27 0.33
N ASN A 152 23.75 -3.92 1.44
CA ASN A 152 24.14 -2.94 2.48
C ASN A 152 23.57 -1.51 2.38
N ASP A 153 22.24 -1.39 2.30
CA ASP A 153 21.58 -0.32 3.05
C ASP A 153 20.37 -0.88 3.81
N GLN A 154 20.67 -1.79 4.75
CA GLN A 154 19.85 -1.99 5.94
C GLN A 154 20.02 -0.75 6.83
N SER A 155 19.48 0.38 6.41
CA SER A 155 18.92 1.31 7.37
C SER A 155 17.54 0.77 7.69
N ASP A 156 17.47 0.06 8.80
CA ASP A 156 16.28 -0.53 9.39
C ASP A 156 15.23 0.57 9.67
N ASP A 157 14.53 1.08 8.66
CA ASP A 157 13.22 1.72 8.85
C ASP A 157 12.15 0.61 8.93
N GLU A 158 12.44 -0.44 9.71
CA GLU A 158 11.43 -1.36 10.19
C GLU A 158 10.54 -0.57 11.15
N ILE A 159 9.35 -0.19 10.67
CA ILE A 159 8.26 0.18 11.55
C ILE A 159 7.97 -1.07 12.39
N GLN A 160 8.54 -1.13 13.59
CA GLN A 160 8.25 -2.18 14.55
C GLN A 160 6.79 -2.07 14.97
N ILE A 161 5.97 -3.00 14.46
CA ILE A 161 4.64 -3.25 15.00
C ILE A 161 4.86 -4.03 16.30
N ILE A 162 4.83 -3.31 17.42
CA ILE A 162 4.84 -3.93 18.74
C ILE A 162 3.53 -4.71 18.88
N GLU A 163 3.60 -6.04 18.96
CA GLU A 163 2.41 -6.85 19.23
C GLU A 163 1.84 -6.53 20.62
N PRO A 164 0.50 -6.46 20.76
CA PRO A 164 -0.11 -6.23 22.07
C PRO A 164 0.13 -7.42 22.99
N VAL A 165 0.63 -7.13 24.19
CA VAL A 165 0.77 -8.08 25.32
C VAL A 165 -0.60 -8.48 25.86
#